data_AF-A0A258SMS8-F1
#
_entry.id   AF-A0A258SMS8-F1
#
_cell.length_a   1.000
_cell.length_b   1.000
_cell.length_c   1.000
_cell.angle_alpha   90.00
_cell.angle_beta   90.00
_cell.angle_gamma   90.00
#
_symmetry.space_group_name_H-M   'P 1'
#
loop_
_entity.id
_entity.type
_entity.pdbx_description
1 polymer ?
#
loop_
_entity_poly.entity_id
_entity_poly.type
_entity_poly.pdbx_seq_one_letter_code
_entity_poly.pdbx_strand_id
1 'polypeptide(L)'
;MRFDAVTLFPEMFDAILDHGITRRALDRGLYRFKSWNPRDFTDDPHRTVDDRPYGGGPGMLMQAEPLDRALNAVQQDLASEGLTPWVVHFSPRGRPLTHQRVMALKDAALNQNQALVLL
;
A
#
# COMPACT_ATOMS: atom_id res chain seq x y z
N MET A 1 -12.77 5.19 6.87
CA MET A 1 -11.30 5.00 6.80
C MET A 1 -10.93 4.38 5.46
N ARG A 2 -9.82 4.80 4.83
CA ARG A 2 -9.36 4.29 3.53
C ARG A 2 -7.97 3.66 3.67
N PHE A 3 -7.79 2.48 3.07
CA PHE A 3 -6.52 1.80 2.91
C PHE A 3 -6.21 1.58 1.43
N ASP A 4 -4.96 1.82 1.06
CA ASP A 4 -4.43 1.50 -0.25
C ASP A 4 -3.18 0.64 -0.06
N ALA A 5 -3.00 -0.41 -0.86
CA ALA A 5 -1.81 -1.26 -0.81
C ALA A 5 -1.08 -1.24 -2.15
N VAL A 6 0.19 -0.83 -2.15
CA VAL A 6 1.08 -0.97 -3.29
C VAL A 6 1.74 -2.34 -3.18
N THR A 7 1.31 -3.31 -3.99
CA THR A 7 1.72 -4.72 -3.84
C THR A 7 1.83 -5.42 -5.19
N LEU A 8 2.82 -6.31 -5.34
CA LEU A 8 2.92 -7.18 -6.51
C LEU A 8 1.88 -8.30 -6.53
N PHE A 9 1.24 -8.57 -5.39
CA PHE A 9 0.28 -9.66 -5.19
C PHE A 9 -1.01 -9.14 -4.53
N PRO A 10 -1.89 -8.47 -5.30
CA PRO A 10 -3.18 -8.00 -4.82
C PRO A 10 -4.02 -9.11 -4.15
N GLU A 11 -4.03 -10.30 -4.72
CA GLU A 11 -4.85 -11.45 -4.31
C GLU A 11 -4.48 -11.97 -2.91
N MET A 12 -3.28 -11.65 -2.40
CA MET A 12 -2.93 -11.97 -1.01
C MET A 12 -3.85 -11.29 0.01
N PHE A 13 -4.44 -10.15 -0.35
CA PHE A 13 -5.36 -9.43 0.52
C PHE A 13 -6.74 -10.10 0.61
N ASP A 14 -7.09 -11.01 -0.30
CA ASP A 14 -8.36 -11.75 -0.23
C ASP A 14 -8.50 -12.50 1.09
N ALA A 15 -7.39 -12.98 1.66
CA ALA A 15 -7.35 -13.62 2.97
C ALA A 15 -7.94 -12.77 4.10
N ILE A 16 -7.81 -11.43 4.02
CA ILE A 16 -8.38 -10.50 5.00
C ILE A 16 -9.61 -9.77 4.48
N LEU A 17 -9.79 -9.68 3.16
CA LEU A 17 -10.95 -9.02 2.57
C LEU A 17 -12.17 -9.93 2.55
N ASP A 18 -12.01 -11.25 2.41
CA ASP A 18 -13.11 -12.21 2.23
C ASP A 18 -13.49 -13.00 3.48
N HIS A 19 -12.70 -12.88 4.55
CA HIS A 19 -12.90 -13.67 5.75
C HIS A 19 -12.87 -12.85 7.05
N GLY A 20 -13.52 -13.39 8.08
CA GLY A 20 -13.40 -12.91 9.46
C GLY A 20 -14.04 -11.54 9.76
N ILE A 21 -13.45 -10.84 10.74
CA ILE A 21 -13.96 -9.54 11.20
C ILE A 21 -13.68 -8.40 10.21
N THR A 22 -12.59 -8.50 9.47
CA THR A 22 -12.19 -7.53 8.45
C THR A 22 -13.19 -7.54 7.29
N ARG A 23 -13.58 -8.71 6.77
CA ARG A 23 -14.69 -8.80 5.78
C ARG A 23 -15.96 -8.12 6.27
N ARG A 24 -16.41 -8.44 7.48
CA ARG A 24 -17.63 -7.83 8.04
C ARG A 24 -17.52 -6.31 8.18
N ALA A 25 -16.34 -5.78 8.50
CA ALA A 25 -16.12 -4.34 8.57
C ALA A 25 -16.13 -3.69 7.18
N LEU A 26 -15.63 -4.37 6.16
CA LEU A 26 -15.71 -3.94 4.75
C LEU A 26 -17.16 -3.92 4.27
N ASP A 27 -17.92 -4.99 4.48
CA ASP A 27 -19.34 -5.10 4.08
C ASP A 27 -20.21 -4.02 4.76
N ARG A 28 -19.86 -3.63 5.99
CA ARG A 28 -20.52 -2.56 6.73
C ARG A 28 -20.02 -1.16 6.35
N GLY A 29 -19.08 -1.04 5.42
CA GLY A 29 -18.51 0.23 4.97
C GLY A 29 -17.65 0.95 6.01
N LEU A 30 -17.17 0.26 7.06
CA LEU A 30 -16.35 0.86 8.11
C LEU A 30 -14.95 1.23 7.61
N TYR A 31 -14.48 0.54 6.59
CA TYR A 31 -13.30 0.93 5.81
C TYR A 31 -13.48 0.61 4.33
N ARG A 32 -12.62 1.21 3.50
CA ARG A 32 -12.46 0.90 2.07
C ARG A 32 -11.04 0.42 1.81
N PHE A 33 -10.86 -0.46 0.83
CA PHE A 33 -9.57 -0.98 0.41
C PHE A 33 -9.40 -0.87 -1.11
N LYS A 34 -8.19 -0.61 -1.59
CA LYS A 34 -7.78 -0.72 -2.99
C LYS A 34 -6.33 -1.17 -3.07
N SER A 35 -6.02 -2.01 -4.05
CA SER A 35 -4.66 -2.44 -4.34
C SER A 35 -4.16 -1.78 -5.62
N TRP A 36 -2.85 -1.53 -5.68
CA TRP A 36 -2.14 -0.94 -6.79
C TRP A 36 -0.95 -1.84 -7.11
N ASN A 37 -0.91 -2.45 -8.29
CA ASN A 37 0.19 -3.32 -8.67
C ASN A 37 1.26 -2.53 -9.43
N PRO A 38 2.50 -2.40 -8.92
CA PRO A 38 3.59 -1.74 -9.63
C PRO A 38 3.79 -2.25 -11.07
N ARG A 39 3.44 -3.50 -11.36
CA ARG A 39 3.49 -4.08 -12.71
C ARG A 39 2.57 -3.35 -13.71
N ASP A 40 1.51 -2.69 -13.26
CA ASP A 40 0.62 -1.88 -14.12
C ASP A 40 1.27 -0.53 -14.52
N PHE A 41 2.41 -0.18 -13.91
CA PHE A 41 3.10 1.10 -14.08
C PHE A 41 4.48 0.94 -14.74
N THR A 42 4.61 -0.07 -15.60
CA THR A 42 5.83 -0.41 -16.33
C THR A 42 5.62 -0.14 -17.82
N ASP A 43 6.69 0.12 -18.57
CA ASP A 43 6.61 0.39 -20.02
C ASP A 43 6.98 -0.83 -20.88
N ASP A 44 7.59 -1.85 -20.27
CA ASP A 44 8.05 -3.03 -20.99
C ASP A 44 6.96 -4.11 -21.09
N PRO A 45 6.93 -4.90 -22.18
CA PRO A 45 5.91 -5.95 -22.35
C PRO A 45 5.91 -7.04 -21.28
N HIS A 46 7.03 -7.23 -20.56
CA HIS A 46 7.18 -8.24 -19.52
C HIS A 46 6.76 -7.75 -18.13
N ARG A 47 6.41 -6.47 -18.02
CA ARG A 47 5.98 -5.82 -16.77
C ARG A 47 7.00 -6.00 -15.65
N THR A 48 8.24 -5.63 -15.99
CA THR A 48 9.42 -5.80 -15.14
C THR A 48 9.41 -4.76 -14.02
N VAL A 49 9.60 -5.20 -12.78
CA VAL A 49 9.51 -4.35 -11.57
C VAL A 49 10.74 -4.43 -10.70
N ASP A 50 11.72 -5.24 -11.08
CA ASP A 50 12.94 -5.51 -10.33
C ASP A 50 14.13 -5.61 -11.28
N ASP A 51 15.31 -5.24 -10.77
CA ASP A 51 16.56 -5.32 -11.51
C ASP A 51 17.70 -5.74 -10.57
N ARG A 52 18.84 -6.12 -11.16
CA ARG A 52 20.03 -6.52 -10.42
C ARG A 52 20.58 -5.34 -9.63
N PRO A 53 21.06 -5.57 -8.39
CA PRO A 53 21.70 -4.53 -7.61
C PRO A 53 23.00 -4.05 -8.27
N TYR A 54 23.20 -2.73 -8.29
CA TYR A 54 24.51 -2.17 -8.58
C TYR A 54 25.54 -2.66 -7.55
N GLY A 55 26.74 -2.99 -8.02
CA GLY A 55 27.79 -3.60 -7.19
C GLY A 55 27.73 -5.12 -7.11
N GLY A 56 26.73 -5.77 -7.73
CA GLY A 56 26.59 -7.22 -7.77
C GLY A 56 26.05 -7.82 -6.46
N GLY A 57 26.18 -9.14 -6.32
CA GLY A 57 25.59 -9.91 -5.23
C GLY A 57 24.30 -10.63 -5.64
N PRO A 58 23.84 -11.59 -4.82
CA PRO A 58 22.62 -12.33 -5.11
C PRO A 58 21.36 -11.49 -4.85
N GLY A 59 20.28 -11.81 -5.56
CA GLY A 59 18.97 -11.18 -5.38
C GLY A 59 18.67 -10.07 -6.38
N MET A 60 17.51 -9.45 -6.20
CA MET A 60 16.96 -8.40 -7.05
C MET A 60 16.50 -7.23 -6.17
N LEU A 61 16.49 -6.02 -6.74
CA LEU A 61 15.97 -4.81 -6.12
C LEU A 61 14.77 -4.31 -6.92
N MET A 62 13.70 -3.93 -6.23
CA MET A 62 12.58 -3.28 -6.89
C MET A 62 13.03 -1.97 -7.55
N GLN A 63 12.59 -1.76 -8.78
CA GLN A 63 12.85 -0.54 -9.53
C GLN A 63 12.06 0.62 -8.91
N ALA A 64 12.72 1.78 -8.77
CA ALA A 64 12.10 2.96 -8.18
C ALA A 64 10.97 3.52 -9.03
N GLU A 65 11.11 3.46 -10.36
CA GLU A 65 10.18 4.10 -11.30
C GLU A 65 8.76 3.52 -11.28
N PRO A 66 8.55 2.19 -11.41
CA PRO A 66 7.20 1.63 -11.30
C PRO A 66 6.55 1.90 -9.94
N LEU A 67 7.34 1.91 -8.86
CA LEU A 67 6.88 2.24 -7.51
C LEU A 67 6.46 3.71 -7.39
N ASP A 68 7.26 4.64 -7.89
CA ASP A 68 6.96 6.08 -7.88
C ASP A 68 5.69 6.39 -8.67
N ARG A 69 5.55 5.81 -9.88
CA ARG A 69 4.35 5.95 -10.69
C ARG A 69 3.11 5.38 -9.98
N ALA A 70 3.22 4.23 -9.33
CA ALA A 70 2.12 3.66 -8.54
C ALA A 70 1.72 4.59 -7.38
N LEU A 71 2.69 5.11 -6.64
CA LEU A 71 2.45 6.06 -5.53
C LEU A 71 1.85 7.38 -6.02
N ASN A 72 2.24 7.87 -7.19
CA ASN A 72 1.65 9.06 -7.81
C ASN A 72 0.19 8.81 -8.21
N ALA A 73 -0.12 7.63 -8.75
CA ALA A 73 -1.50 7.26 -9.06
C ALA A 73 -2.37 7.15 -7.79
N VAL A 74 -1.83 6.58 -6.70
CA VAL A 74 -2.50 6.55 -5.39
C VAL A 74 -2.79 7.96 -4.88
N GLN A 75 -1.80 8.86 -4.95
CA GLN A 75 -1.96 10.25 -4.53
C GLN A 75 -3.06 10.98 -5.31
N GLN A 76 -3.13 10.77 -6.64
CA GLN A 76 -4.16 11.37 -7.49
C GLN A 76 -5.56 10.84 -7.17
N ASP A 77 -5.71 9.53 -6.96
CA ASP A 77 -6.98 8.90 -6.58
C ASP A 77 -7.48 9.45 -5.24
N LEU A 78 -6.60 9.54 -4.25
CA LEU A 78 -6.93 10.05 -2.92
C LEU A 78 -7.25 11.55 -2.94
N ALA A 79 -6.51 12.35 -3.71
CA ALA A 79 -6.77 13.77 -3.86
C ALA A 79 -8.17 14.03 -4.46
N SER A 80 -8.64 13.16 -5.36
CA SER A 80 -10.00 13.25 -5.91
C SER A 80 -11.10 13.03 -4.86
N GLU A 81 -10.78 12.33 -3.76
CA GLU A 81 -11.64 12.14 -2.59
C GLU A 81 -11.37 13.16 -1.46
N GLY A 82 -10.46 14.12 -1.68
CA GLY A 82 -10.03 15.09 -0.68
C GLY A 82 -9.20 14.48 0.46
N LEU A 83 -8.64 13.29 0.28
CA LEU A 83 -7.85 12.55 1.27
C LEU A 83 -6.36 12.81 1.09
N THR A 84 -5.63 12.90 2.20
CA THR A 84 -4.16 13.02 2.20
C THR A 84 -3.52 11.64 2.45
N PRO A 85 -2.58 11.18 1.62
CA PRO A 85 -1.92 9.91 1.86
C PRO A 85 -0.97 9.97 3.06
N TRP A 86 -1.07 8.97 3.93
CA TRP A 86 -0.04 8.61 4.90
C TRP A 86 0.63 7.32 4.42
N VAL A 87 1.80 7.46 3.79
CA VAL A 87 2.59 6.33 3.28
C VAL A 87 3.35 5.64 4.42
N VAL A 88 3.14 4.34 4.56
CA VAL A 88 3.77 3.46 5.55
C VAL A 88 4.49 2.33 4.82
N HIS A 89 5.82 2.39 4.80
CA HIS A 89 6.66 1.34 4.23
C HIS A 89 6.94 0.24 5.26
N PHE A 90 6.55 -0.99 4.96
CA PHE A 90 6.79 -2.16 5.80
C PHE A 90 8.21 -2.68 5.58
N SER A 91 9.08 -2.45 6.57
CA SER A 91 10.46 -2.90 6.53
C SER A 91 10.88 -3.52 7.87
N PRO A 92 11.72 -4.57 7.87
CA PRO A 92 12.35 -5.08 9.10
C PRO A 92 13.20 -4.03 9.82
N ARG A 93 13.66 -2.99 9.10
CA ARG A 93 14.39 -1.84 9.68
C ARG A 93 13.44 -0.78 10.26
N GLY A 94 12.14 -0.92 10.06
CA GLY A 94 11.12 0.00 10.55
C GLY A 94 10.90 -0.11 12.06
N ARG A 95 10.08 0.81 12.58
CA ARG A 95 9.66 0.75 13.99
C ARG A 95 8.69 -0.41 14.19
N PRO A 96 8.89 -1.29 15.20
CA PRO A 96 7.95 -2.37 15.51
C PRO A 96 6.52 -1.85 15.68
N LEU A 97 5.55 -2.61 15.18
CA LEU A 97 4.14 -2.27 15.36
C LEU A 97 3.71 -2.60 16.79
N THR A 98 3.34 -1.58 17.55
CA THR A 98 2.81 -1.71 18.92
C THR A 98 1.36 -1.27 18.97
N HIS A 99 0.64 -1.64 20.03
CA HIS A 99 -0.74 -1.17 20.23
C HIS A 99 -0.84 0.37 20.17
N GLN A 100 0.08 1.08 20.81
CA GLN A 100 0.14 2.55 20.76
C GLN A 100 0.25 3.09 19.33
N ARG A 101 1.05 2.44 18.47
CA ARG A 101 1.18 2.84 17.06
C ARG A 101 -0.09 2.56 16.26
N VAL A 102 -0.76 1.42 16.51
CA VAL A 102 -2.06 1.13 15.90
C VAL A 102 -3.09 2.20 16.26
N MET A 103 -3.13 2.61 17.52
CA MET A 103 -4.06 3.67 17.96
C MET A 103 -3.75 5.01 17.30
N ALA A 104 -2.48 5.39 17.16
CA ALA A 104 -2.07 6.59 16.45
C ALA A 104 -2.46 6.57 14.96
N LEU A 105 -2.27 5.43 14.28
CA LEU A 105 -2.69 5.25 12.88
C LEU A 105 -4.21 5.38 12.75
N LYS A 106 -4.97 4.76 13.66
CA LYS A 106 -6.44 4.84 13.70
C LYS A 106 -6.91 6.28 13.93
N ASP A 107 -6.30 7.00 14.89
CA ASP A 107 -6.69 8.37 15.21
C ASP A 107 -6.42 9.34 14.05
N ALA A 108 -5.31 9.21 13.34
CA ALA A 108 -5.07 10.05 12.18
C ALA A 108 -6.00 9.72 11.00
N ALA A 109 -6.27 8.43 10.76
CA ALA A 109 -7.17 8.01 9.70
C ALA A 109 -8.64 8.43 9.94
N LEU A 110 -9.05 8.62 11.19
CA LEU A 110 -10.40 9.06 11.55
C LEU A 110 -10.52 10.58 11.72
N ASN A 111 -9.48 11.25 12.23
CA ASN A 111 -9.57 12.65 12.65
C ASN A 111 -8.80 13.64 11.76
N GLN A 112 -7.93 13.16 10.85
CA GLN A 112 -7.03 14.01 10.04
C GLN A 112 -7.25 13.85 8.53
N ASN A 113 -8.37 13.23 8.12
CA ASN A 113 -8.71 12.94 6.73
C ASN A 113 -7.58 12.21 5.96
N GLN A 114 -6.82 11.37 6.66
CA GLN A 114 -5.71 10.62 6.08
C GLN A 114 -6.15 9.24 5.60
N ALA A 115 -5.66 8.85 4.43
CA ALA A 115 -5.72 7.48 3.93
C ALA A 115 -4.39 6.77 4.18
N LEU A 116 -4.44 5.53 4.65
CA LEU A 116 -3.24 4.75 4.92
C LEU A 116 -2.78 4.04 3.65
N VAL A 117 -1.60 4.38 3.16
CA VAL A 117 -0.99 3.75 1.98
C VAL A 117 0.10 2.79 2.46
N LEU A 118 -0.13 1.49 2.28
CA LEU A 118 0.77 0.41 2.66
C LEU A 118 1.74 0.17 1.49
N LEU A 119 3.03 0.38 1.73
CA LEU A 119 4.12 0.20 0.77
C LEU A 119 5.07 -0.92 1.22
#